data_AF-A0A3M2CJV9-F1
#
_entry.id   AF-A0A3M2CJV9-F1
#
_cell.length_a   1.000
_cell.length_b   1.000
_cell.length_c   1.000
_cell.angle_alpha   90.00
_cell.angle_beta   90.00
_cell.angle_gamma   90.00
#
_symmetry.space_group_name_H-M   'P 1'
#
loop_
_entity.id
_entity.type
_entity.pdbx_description
1 polymer ?
#
loop_
_entity_poly.entity_id
_entity_poly.type
_entity_poly.pdbx_seq_one_letter_code
_entity_poly.pdbx_strand_id
1 'polypeptide(L)' 'MDTPTTQEITLDLINALLDDWHKPGMTELGLCRAHQISLETLEAATDHPKFTRALERVRRIRAKRLPDLTAHIQAVTIDR' A
#
# COMPACT_ATOMS: atom_id res chain seq x y z
N MET A 1 2.39 13.85 -32.25
CA MET A 1 1.63 13.73 -31.00
C MET A 1 2.00 12.39 -30.43
N ASP A 2 2.99 12.37 -29.54
CA ASP A 2 3.39 11.14 -28.85
C ASP A 2 2.25 10.75 -27.91
N THR A 3 1.64 9.60 -28.17
CA THR A 3 0.68 9.01 -27.23
C THR A 3 1.44 8.71 -25.94
N PRO A 4 0.92 9.08 -24.76
CA PRO A 4 1.55 8.65 -23.52
C PRO A 4 1.57 7.13 -23.55
N THR A 5 2.75 6.53 -23.57
CA THR A 5 2.93 5.09 -23.42
C THR A 5 2.32 4.70 -22.08
N THR A 6 1.06 4.23 -22.10
CA THR A 6 0.43 3.61 -20.95
C THR A 6 1.28 2.40 -20.60
N GLN A 7 2.04 2.52 -19.52
CA GLN A 7 2.85 1.42 -19.02
C GLN A 7 1.91 0.27 -18.66
N GLU A 8 2.14 -0.90 -19.23
CA GLU A 8 1.29 -2.06 -19.00
C GLU A 8 1.33 -2.44 -17.50
N ILE A 9 0.16 -2.56 -16.87
CA ILE A 9 0.04 -2.95 -15.47
C ILE A 9 0.37 -4.43 -15.35
N THR A 10 1.61 -4.74 -15.00
CA THR A 10 2.05 -6.12 -14.78
C THR A 10 1.84 -6.55 -13.33
N LEU A 11 1.71 -7.86 -13.13
CA LEU A 11 1.65 -8.44 -11.78
C LEU A 11 2.91 -8.18 -10.96
N ASP A 12 4.05 -7.97 -11.61
CA ASP A 12 5.33 -7.66 -10.97
C ASP A 12 5.30 -6.24 -10.41
N LEU A 13 4.87 -5.26 -11.22
CA LEU A 13 4.66 -3.87 -10.80
C LEU A 13 3.69 -3.78 -9.61
N ILE A 14 2.59 -4.52 -9.64
CA ILE A 14 1.64 -4.58 -8.52
C ILE A 14 2.30 -5.08 -7.24
N ASN A 15 3.13 -6.12 -7.31
CA ASN A 15 3.79 -6.65 -6.11
C ASN A 15 4.84 -5.68 -5.58
N ALA A 16 5.60 -5.02 -6.47
CA ALA A 16 6.58 -4.01 -6.10
C ALA A 16 5.89 -2.82 -5.41
N LEU A 17 4.79 -2.31 -5.96
CA LEU A 17 4.01 -1.24 -5.35
C LEU A 17 3.45 -1.63 -3.99
N LEU A 18 2.97 -2.87 -3.82
CA LEU A 18 2.47 -3.36 -2.53
C LEU A 18 3.57 -3.48 -1.46
N ASP A 19 4.80 -3.81 -1.83
CA ASP A 19 5.95 -3.87 -0.90
C ASP A 19 6.28 -2.48 -0.36
N ASP A 20 6.32 -1.48 -1.25
CA ASP A 20 6.62 -0.09 -0.91
C ASP A 20 5.44 0.64 -0.26
N TRP A 21 4.19 0.24 -0.53
CA TRP A 21 2.98 0.90 -0.03
C TRP A 21 2.92 1.03 1.49
N HIS A 22 3.55 0.11 2.21
CA HIS A 22 3.53 0.08 3.68
C HIS A 22 4.70 0.81 4.33
N LYS A 23 5.67 1.31 3.55
CA LYS A 23 6.87 1.97 4.09
C LYS A 23 6.50 3.34 4.67
N PRO A 24 7.01 3.69 5.87
CA PRO A 24 6.72 4.98 6.49
C PRO A 24 7.22 6.13 5.60
N GLY A 25 6.35 7.13 5.38
CA GLY A 25 6.67 8.29 4.54
C GLY A 25 6.49 8.08 3.03
N MET A 26 6.05 6.89 2.60
CA MET A 26 5.78 6.62 1.19
C MET A 26 4.41 7.21 0.79
N THR A 27 4.43 8.28 -0.01
CA THR A 27 3.24 8.92 -0.58
C THR A 27 2.98 8.42 -2.00
N GLU A 28 1.80 8.71 -2.57
CA GLU A 28 1.47 8.38 -3.97
C GLU A 28 2.52 8.93 -4.95
N LEU A 29 2.93 10.19 -4.78
CA LEU A 29 4.01 10.80 -5.58
C LEU A 29 5.36 10.14 -5.32
N GLY A 30 5.61 9.66 -4.10
CA GLY A 30 6.79 8.89 -3.74
C GLY A 30 6.86 7.56 -4.49
N LEU A 31 5.75 6.83 -4.55
CA LEU A 31 5.61 5.58 -5.30
C LEU A 31 5.80 5.81 -6.80
N CYS A 32 5.15 6.84 -7.37
CA CYS A 32 5.32 7.19 -8.78
C CYS A 32 6.80 7.45 -9.12
N ARG A 33 7.52 8.18 -8.26
CA ARG A 33 8.96 8.43 -8.45
C ARG A 33 9.81 7.19 -8.26
N ALA A 34 9.53 6.37 -7.24
CA ALA A 34 10.30 5.18 -6.93
C ALA A 34 10.22 4.12 -8.04
N HIS A 35 9.03 3.95 -8.63
CA HIS A 35 8.79 2.97 -9.69
C HIS A 35 8.84 3.57 -11.11
N GLN A 36 9.16 4.86 -11.25
CA GLN A 36 9.20 5.59 -12.53
C GLN A 36 7.91 5.43 -13.35
N ILE A 37 6.77 5.50 -12.67
CA ILE A 37 5.44 5.35 -13.26
C ILE A 37 4.67 6.69 -13.21
N SER A 38 3.69 6.84 -14.09
CA SER A 38 2.77 7.97 -14.03
C SER A 38 1.73 7.78 -12.92
N LEU A 39 1.08 8.88 -12.53
CA LEU A 39 -0.05 8.82 -11.58
C LEU A 39 -1.20 7.96 -12.13
N GLU A 40 -1.49 8.07 -13.43
CA GLU A 40 -2.53 7.27 -14.10
C GLU A 40 -2.21 5.76 -14.04
N THR A 41 -0.93 5.38 -14.21
CA THR A 41 -0.48 3.99 -14.05
C THR A 41 -0.58 3.53 -12.60
N LEU A 42 -0.28 4.39 -11.62
CA LEU A 42 -0.47 4.07 -10.21
C LEU A 42 -1.97 3.86 -9.90
N GLU A 43 -2.84 4.75 -10.37
CA GLU A 43 -4.29 4.63 -10.21
C GLU A 43 -4.79 3.30 -10.79
N ALA A 44 -4.43 2.98 -12.04
CA ALA A 44 -4.77 1.72 -12.68
C ALA A 44 -4.21 0.50 -11.92
N ALA A 45 -3.00 0.59 -11.37
CA ALA A 45 -2.43 -0.48 -10.54
C ALA A 45 -3.18 -0.67 -9.23
N THR A 46 -3.62 0.43 -8.60
CA THR A 46 -4.39 0.39 -7.34
C THR A 46 -5.83 -0.09 -7.52
N ASP A 47 -6.43 0.14 -8.69
CA ASP A 47 -7.76 -0.37 -9.05
C ASP A 47 -7.75 -1.88 -9.33
N HIS A 48 -6.57 -2.45 -9.61
CA HIS A 48 -6.44 -3.86 -9.92
C HIS A 48 -6.91 -4.75 -8.75
N PRO A 49 -7.73 -5.80 -8.99
CA PRO A 49 -8.38 -6.59 -7.93
C PRO A 49 -7.39 -7.29 -6.99
N LYS A 50 -6.19 -7.62 -7.48
CA LYS A 50 -5.11 -8.18 -6.64
C LYS A 50 -4.59 -7.16 -5.61
N PHE A 51 -4.46 -5.89 -6.01
CA PHE A 51 -4.01 -4.81 -5.13
C PHE A 51 -5.04 -4.57 -4.02
N THR A 52 -6.31 -4.40 -4.40
CA THR A 52 -7.44 -4.23 -3.48
C THR A 52 -7.55 -5.39 -2.48
N ARG A 53 -7.50 -6.64 -2.94
CA ARG A 53 -7.54 -7.83 -2.06
C ARG A 53 -6.35 -7.88 -1.11
N ALA A 54 -5.16 -7.49 -1.55
CA ALA A 54 -3.97 -7.45 -0.70
C ALA A 54 -4.12 -6.41 0.41
N LEU A 55 -4.56 -5.19 0.06
CA LEU A 55 -4.83 -4.14 1.05
C LEU A 55 -5.91 -4.53 2.05
N GLU A 56 -7.01 -5.12 1.59
CA GLU A 56 -8.07 -5.64 2.46
C GLU A 56 -7.55 -6.71 3.42
N ARG A 57 -6.70 -7.63 2.93
CA ARG A 57 -6.10 -8.67 3.77
C ARG A 57 -5.22 -8.05 4.86
N VAL A 58 -4.39 -7.07 4.50
CA VAL A 58 -3.54 -6.35 5.47
C VAL A 58 -4.40 -5.61 6.49
N ARG A 59 -5.45 -4.90 6.05
CA ARG A 59 -6.43 -4.24 6.94
C ARG A 59 -7.07 -5.22 7.90
N ARG A 60 -7.51 -6.40 7.44
CA ARG A 60 -8.09 -7.45 8.28
C ARG A 60 -7.09 -7.99 9.30
N ILE A 61 -5.84 -8.23 8.92
CA ILE A 61 -4.79 -8.69 9.84
C ILE A 61 -4.50 -7.62 10.90
N ARG A 62 -4.35 -6.36 10.50
CA ARG A 62 -4.15 -5.23 11.42
C ARG A 62 -5.33 -5.07 12.37
N ALA A 63 -6.56 -5.15 11.87
CA ALA A 63 -7.77 -5.06 12.70
C ALA A 63 -7.86 -6.17 13.75
N LYS A 64 -7.44 -7.41 13.43
CA LYS A 64 -7.36 -8.51 14.40
C LYS A 64 -6.29 -8.30 15.47
N ARG A 65 -5.19 -7.62 15.13
CA ARG A 65 -4.08 -7.33 16.05
C ARG A 65 -4.27 -6.05 16.85
N LEU A 66 -5.12 -5.14 16.39
CA LEU A 66 -5.44 -3.87 17.03
C LEU A 66 -5.90 -4.01 18.49
N PRO A 67 -6.87 -4.87 18.84
CA PRO A 67 -7.28 -5.04 20.24
C PRO A 67 -6.16 -5.53 21.15
N ASP A 68 -5.29 -6.39 20.63
CA ASP A 68 -4.12 -6.92 21.36
C ASP A 68 -3.07 -5.82 21.62
N LEU A 69 -2.81 -4.97 20.60
CA LEU A 69 -1.89 -3.85 20.71
C LEU A 69 -2.42 -2.76 21.66
N THR A 70 -3.71 -2.45 21.58
CA THR A 70 -4.37 -1.46 22.46
C THR A 70 -4.37 -1.95 23.90
N ALA A 71 -4.66 -3.24 24.15
CA ALA A 71 -4.59 -3.83 25.48
C ALA A 71 -3.16 -3.78 26.05
N HIS A 72 -2.13 -4.04 25.23
CA HIS A 72 -0.74 -3.94 25.66
C HIS A 72 -0.33 -2.50 26.01
N ILE A 73 -0.69 -1.51 25.16
CA ILE A 73 -0.41 -0.09 25.43
C ILE A 73 -1.14 0.39 26.70
N GLN A 74 -2.41 0.01 26.88
CA GLN A 74 -3.16 0.36 28.09
C GLN A 74 -2.57 -0.28 29.35
N ALA A 75 -2.16 -1.56 29.29
CA ALA A 75 -1.49 -2.22 30.42
C ALA A 75 -0.17 -1.53 30.81
N VAL A 76 0.64 -1.11 29.82
CA VAL A 76 1.88 -0.37 30.05
C VAL A 76 1.65 1.05 30.59
N THR A 77 0.48 1.64 30.34
CA THR A 77 0.15 3.01 30.79
C THR A 77 -0.42 3.04 32.22
N ILE A 78 -1.08 1.97 32.67
CA ILE A 78 -1.71 1.90 34.01
C ILE A 78 -0.70 1.50 35.10
N ASP A 79 0.45 0.92 34.74
CA ASP A 79 1.53 0.53 35.66
C ASP A 79 2.48 1.69 36.04
N ARG A 80 2.20 2.92 35.57
CA ARG A 80 2.91 4.16 35.95
C ARG A 80 2.02 5.07 36.79
#